data_AF-V4UZD4-F1
#
_entry.id   AF-V4UZD4-F1
#
_cell.length_a   1.000
_cell.length_b   1.000
_cell.length_c   1.000
_cell.angle_alpha   90.00
_cell.angle_beta   90.00
_cell.angle_gamma   90.00
#
_symmetry.space_group_name_H-M   'P 1'
#
loop_
_entity.id
_entity.type
_entity.pdbx_description
1 polymer ?
#
loop_
_entity_poly.entity_id
_entity_poly.type
_entity_poly.pdbx_seq_one_letter_code
_entity_poly.pdbx_strand_id
1 'polypeptide(L)'
;MTAGEKLKDKPGYEHLNEPLHMLVEAEFPEDESLDHYKKQQLRELAMLNGTLREESPSMSPSMSPSMSPFNNAGMKCAETGR
;
A
#
# COMPACT_ATOMS: atom_id res chain seq x y z
N MET A 1 -3.54 -25.44 1.96
CA MET A 1 -2.31 -24.94 2.60
C MET A 1 -2.04 -23.53 2.12
N THR A 2 -2.55 -22.54 2.84
CA THR A 2 -2.23 -21.11 2.72
C THR A 2 -0.75 -20.87 3.01
N ALA A 3 -0.23 -19.72 2.59
CA ALA A 3 1.18 -19.37 2.81
C ALA A 3 1.56 -19.39 4.31
N GLY A 4 0.65 -18.99 5.20
CA GLY A 4 0.85 -19.02 6.65
C GLY A 4 0.95 -20.43 7.24
N GLU A 5 0.19 -21.39 6.71
CA GLU A 5 0.23 -22.79 7.20
C GLU A 5 1.58 -23.47 6.94
N LYS A 6 2.33 -23.04 5.91
CA LYS A 6 3.64 -23.61 5.57
C LYS A 6 4.78 -23.16 6.49
N LEU A 7 4.52 -22.19 7.37
CA LEU A 7 5.53 -21.57 8.24
C LEU A 7 5.43 -22.02 9.71
N LYS A 8 4.34 -22.69 10.10
CA LYS A 8 4.03 -23.01 11.51
C LYS A 8 5.01 -23.93 12.23
N ASP A 9 5.72 -24.78 11.49
CA ASP A 9 6.68 -25.75 12.03
C ASP A 9 8.15 -25.29 11.89
N LYS A 10 8.37 -24.01 11.55
CA LYS A 10 9.71 -23.43 11.43
C LYS A 10 10.09 -22.73 12.72
N PRO A 11 11.35 -22.86 13.18
CA PRO A 11 11.81 -22.14 14.38
C PRO A 11 11.65 -20.62 14.21
N GLY A 12 11.24 -19.94 15.28
CA GLY A 12 10.97 -18.49 15.27
C GLY A 12 9.58 -18.06 14.77
N TYR A 13 8.74 -19.01 14.36
CA TYR A 13 7.33 -18.77 13.99
C TYR A 13 6.35 -19.44 14.95
N GLU A 14 6.80 -19.71 16.17
CA GLU A 14 6.03 -20.37 17.24
C GLU A 14 4.72 -19.61 17.54
N HIS A 15 4.77 -18.28 17.45
CA HIS A 15 3.64 -17.38 17.60
C HIS A 15 2.51 -17.59 16.55
N LEU A 16 2.76 -18.31 15.45
CA LEU A 16 1.72 -18.65 14.45
C LEU A 16 0.83 -19.82 14.89
N ASN A 17 1.26 -20.56 15.93
CA ASN A 17 0.44 -21.56 16.61
C ASN A 17 -0.37 -20.94 17.74
N GLU A 18 0.05 -19.76 18.20
CA GLU A 18 -0.74 -18.94 19.07
C GLU A 18 -1.82 -18.21 18.26
N PRO A 19 -2.96 -17.88 18.89
CA PRO A 19 -3.89 -16.93 18.29
C PRO A 19 -3.16 -15.64 17.89
N LEU A 20 -3.63 -15.00 16.80
CA LEU A 20 -3.05 -13.75 16.29
C LEU A 20 -2.97 -12.69 17.40
N HIS A 21 -1.76 -12.18 17.66
CA HIS A 21 -1.51 -11.18 18.69
C HIS A 21 -0.58 -10.09 18.20
N MET A 22 -0.70 -8.92 18.81
CA MET A 22 0.24 -7.81 18.65
C MET A 22 1.13 -7.79 19.87
N LEU A 23 2.44 -7.97 19.67
CA LEU A 23 3.40 -7.72 20.75
C LEU A 23 3.58 -6.20 20.86
N VAL A 24 3.10 -5.64 21.97
CA VAL A 24 3.24 -4.21 22.26
C VAL A 24 4.08 -4.08 23.51
N GLU A 25 5.32 -3.63 23.32
CA GLU A 25 6.26 -3.35 24.40
C GLU A 25 6.54 -1.84 24.39
N ALA A 26 5.94 -1.11 25.33
CA ALA A 26 6.16 0.33 25.51
C ALA A 26 5.56 0.81 26.85
N GLU A 27 6.00 1.97 27.35
CA GLU A 27 5.32 2.69 28.44
C GLU A 27 5.27 4.19 28.13
N PHE A 28 4.10 4.73 27.72
CA PHE A 28 3.89 6.18 27.48
C PHE A 28 2.42 6.63 27.61
N PRO A 29 2.15 7.91 27.95
CA PRO A 29 0.80 8.51 27.96
C PRO A 29 0.26 8.81 26.55
N GLU A 30 -1.07 8.95 26.42
CA GLU A 30 -1.75 9.21 25.14
C GLU A 30 -1.32 10.53 24.49
N ASP A 31 -0.85 10.44 23.24
CA ASP A 31 -0.38 11.57 22.46
C ASP A 31 -1.41 11.94 21.38
N GLU A 32 -2.00 13.13 21.50
CA GLU A 32 -2.95 13.71 20.53
C GLU A 32 -2.35 13.83 19.11
N SER A 33 -1.02 13.73 18.96
CA SER A 33 -0.35 13.70 17.66
C SER A 33 -0.72 12.48 16.81
N LEU A 34 -1.14 11.36 17.43
CA LEU A 34 -1.52 10.11 16.74
C LEU A 34 -2.74 10.27 15.83
N ASP A 35 -3.63 11.22 16.14
CA ASP A 35 -4.85 11.45 15.38
C ASP A 35 -4.59 12.10 14.03
N HIS A 36 -3.57 12.94 13.94
CA HIS A 36 -3.19 13.57 12.67
C HIS A 36 -2.64 12.54 11.69
N TYR A 37 -1.80 11.62 12.17
CA TYR A 37 -1.19 10.59 11.33
C TYR A 37 -2.23 9.63 10.76
N LYS A 38 -3.16 9.14 11.59
CA LYS A 38 -4.24 8.25 11.14
C LYS A 38 -5.12 8.90 10.08
N LYS A 39 -5.46 10.19 10.25
CA LYS A 39 -6.25 10.94 9.26
C LYS A 39 -5.51 11.07 7.93
N GLN A 40 -4.22 11.38 7.97
CA GLN A 40 -3.40 11.45 6.76
C GLN A 40 -3.32 10.10 6.05
N GLN A 41 -3.05 9.01 6.78
CA GLN A 41 -3.00 7.65 6.22
C GLN A 41 -4.31 7.25 5.53
N LEU A 42 -5.45 7.56 6.15
CA LEU A 42 -6.77 7.27 5.57
C LEU A 42 -7.03 8.08 4.30
N ARG A 43 -6.59 9.35 4.27
CA ARG A 43 -6.68 10.19 3.08
C ARG A 43 -5.83 9.61 1.94
N GLU A 44 -4.58 9.25 2.20
CA GLU A 44 -3.69 8.64 1.21
C GLU A 44 -4.23 7.32 0.68
N LEU A 45 -4.75 6.46 1.56
CA LEU A 45 -5.36 5.19 1.18
C LEU A 45 -6.58 5.41 0.26
N ALA A 46 -7.41 6.41 0.56
CA ALA A 46 -8.55 6.76 -0.29
C ALA A 46 -8.12 7.30 -1.66
N MET A 47 -7.00 8.03 -1.74
CA MET A 47 -6.43 8.45 -3.03
C MET A 47 -5.95 7.25 -3.84
N LEU A 48 -5.18 6.35 -3.24
CA LEU A 48 -4.63 5.16 -3.91
C LEU A 48 -5.73 4.21 -4.40
N ASN A 49 -6.79 4.06 -3.61
CA ASN A 49 -7.93 3.23 -3.97
C ASN A 49 -8.92 3.95 -4.91
N GLY A 50 -8.70 5.23 -5.23
CA GLY A 50 -9.59 6.02 -6.09
C GLY A 50 -10.96 6.31 -5.48
N THR A 51 -11.10 6.20 -4.15
CA THR A 51 -12.36 6.40 -3.42
C THR A 51 -12.44 7.75 -2.72
N LEU A 52 -11.41 8.59 -2.83
CA LEU A 52 -11.44 9.95 -2.32
C LEU A 52 -12.50 10.75 -3.10
N ARG A 53 -13.59 11.11 -2.43
CA ARG A 53 -14.65 11.95 -2.99
C ARG A 53 -14.28 13.39 -2.65
N GLU A 54 -14.10 14.25 -3.64
CA GLU A 54 -13.95 15.67 -3.36
C GLU A 54 -15.23 16.19 -2.70
N GLU A 55 -15.12 16.77 -1.51
CA GLU A 55 -16.19 17.50 -0.86
C GLU A 55 -16.53 18.81 -1.61
N SER A 56 -17.02 18.73 -2.84
CA SER A 56 -17.38 19.90 -3.65
C SER A 56 -18.87 20.22 -3.52
N PRO A 57 -19.27 21.39 -2.98
CA PRO A 57 -20.60 21.90 -3.18
C PRO A 57 -20.69 22.59 -4.56
N SER A 58 -20.50 21.84 -5.66
CA SER A 58 -21.08 22.14 -6.99
C SER A 58 -20.65 21.11 -8.03
N MET A 59 -21.65 20.48 -8.64
CA MET A 59 -21.59 19.60 -9.80
C MET A 59 -21.00 20.28 -11.05
N SER A 60 -20.53 19.48 -12.03
CA SER A 60 -21.02 19.38 -13.44
C SER A 60 -19.85 19.12 -14.44
N PRO A 61 -20.07 18.87 -15.76
CA PRO A 61 -20.17 17.52 -16.35
C PRO A 61 -19.33 17.38 -17.65
N SER A 62 -18.29 16.54 -17.69
CA SER A 62 -17.66 16.18 -18.98
C SER A 62 -16.78 14.93 -18.84
N MET A 63 -17.28 13.83 -19.39
CA MET A 63 -16.55 12.60 -19.65
C MET A 63 -15.83 12.72 -20.99
N SER A 64 -14.53 12.41 -21.09
CA SER A 64 -13.92 11.77 -22.29
C SER A 64 -12.48 11.23 -22.03
N PRO A 65 -12.12 10.03 -22.53
CA PRO A 65 -10.84 9.34 -22.24
C PRO A 65 -9.81 9.48 -23.38
N SER A 66 -8.51 9.43 -23.06
CA SER A 66 -7.45 9.21 -24.05
C SER A 66 -6.34 8.32 -23.47
N MET A 67 -6.28 7.07 -23.93
CA MET A 67 -5.14 6.15 -23.72
C MET A 67 -4.28 6.18 -24.99
N SER A 68 -2.98 6.47 -24.88
CA SER A 68 -2.04 6.36 -26.01
C SER A 68 -0.88 5.39 -25.67
N PRO A 69 -0.65 4.32 -26.46
CA PRO A 69 0.42 3.36 -26.27
C PRO A 69 1.68 3.76 -27.06
N PHE A 70 2.86 3.38 -26.58
CA PHE A 70 4.20 3.52 -27.20
C PHE A 70 4.95 4.84 -26.98
N ASN A 71 5.98 4.78 -26.14
CA ASN A 71 7.19 5.60 -26.28
C ASN A 71 8.40 4.65 -26.17
N ASN A 72 8.94 4.23 -27.32
CA ASN A 72 10.15 3.41 -27.38
C ASN A 72 11.36 4.34 -27.54
N ALA A 73 12.11 4.55 -26.47
CA ALA A 73 13.39 5.26 -26.49
C ALA A 73 14.50 4.35 -25.94
N GLY A 74 15.28 3.76 -26.86
CA GLY A 74 16.71 3.55 -26.62
C GLY A 74 17.17 2.17 -26.12
N MET A 75 16.77 1.07 -26.77
CA MET A 75 17.53 -0.19 -26.69
C MET A 75 18.86 -0.03 -27.47
N LYS A 76 19.97 0.15 -26.77
CA LYS A 76 21.33 0.19 -27.35
C LYS A 76 21.86 -1.24 -27.54
N CYS A 77 22.21 -1.58 -28.78
CA CYS A 77 22.77 -2.88 -29.17
C CYS A 77 24.09 -3.18 -28.46
N ALA A 78 24.32 -4.44 -28.08
CA ALA A 78 25.62 -4.92 -27.62
C ALA A 78 26.49 -5.31 -28.83
N GLU A 79 27.74 -4.86 -28.82
CA GLU A 79 28.78 -5.18 -29.81
C GLU A 79 29.27 -6.63 -29.59
N THR A 80 29.17 -7.49 -30.61
CA THR A 80 29.78 -8.83 -30.62
C THR A 80 31.16 -8.73 -31.28
N GLY A 81 32.22 -9.20 -30.60
CA GLY A 81 33.54 -9.32 -31.21
C GLY A 81 34.60 -10.04 -30.36
N ARG A 82 34.73 -11.35 -30.55
CA ARG A 82 35.91 -12.05 -31.11
C ARG A 82 35.59 -13.51 -31.39
#